data_AF-A0A0C1MRM9-F1
#
_entry.id   AF-A0A0C1MRM9-F1
#
_cell.length_a   1.000
_cell.length_b   1.000
_cell.length_c   1.000
_cell.angle_alpha   90.00
_cell.angle_beta   90.00
_cell.angle_gamma   90.00
#
_symmetry.space_group_name_H-M   'P 1'
#
loop_
_entity.id
_entity.type
_entity.pdbx_description
1 polymer ?
#
loop_
_entity_poly.entity_id
_entity_poly.type
_entity_poly.pdbx_seq_one_letter_code
_entity_poly.pdbx_strand_id
1 'polypeptide(L)'
;MRIKKIVGLTFIGMIGYLFQGSLYGEAKITDGDTIIIGSQKIRLYEIDTLEKKQKCKTKQGRKWQCGIEAKDYLIKLIDQNKYKYNILIIQI
;
A
#
# COMPACT_ATOMS: atom_id res chain seq x y z
N MET A 1 -40.05 26.57 6.49
CA MET A 1 -38.66 26.91 6.86
C MET A 1 -37.86 25.73 7.48
N ARG A 2 -38.20 24.46 7.19
CA ARG A 2 -37.47 23.26 7.69
C ARG A 2 -36.59 22.55 6.64
N ILE A 3 -36.78 22.86 5.35
CA ILE A 3 -36.09 22.20 4.22
C ILE A 3 -34.70 22.84 3.96
N LYS A 4 -34.53 24.15 4.16
CA LYS A 4 -33.24 24.84 3.94
C LYS A 4 -32.09 24.29 4.81
N LYS A 5 -32.40 23.77 6.01
CA LYS A 5 -31.40 23.18 6.90
C LYS A 5 -30.93 21.79 6.45
N ILE A 6 -31.81 21.02 5.80
CA ILE A 6 -31.50 19.66 5.32
C ILE A 6 -30.63 19.74 4.05
N VAL A 7 -30.96 20.65 3.12
CA VAL A 7 -30.18 20.86 1.88
C VAL A 7 -28.77 21.39 2.18
N GLY A 8 -28.62 22.25 3.20
CA GLY A 8 -27.30 22.72 3.64
C GLY A 8 -26.44 21.64 4.28
N LEU A 9 -27.04 20.71 5.02
CA LEU A 9 -26.32 19.64 5.74
C LEU A 9 -25.82 18.54 4.80
N THR A 10 -26.60 18.20 3.77
CA THR A 10 -26.19 17.21 2.76
C THR A 10 -25.10 17.73 1.82
N PHE A 11 -25.07 19.04 1.55
CA PHE A 11 -24.05 19.66 0.69
C PHE A 11 -22.65 19.69 1.33
N ILE A 12 -22.57 19.87 2.67
CA ILE A 12 -21.30 19.86 3.41
C ILE A 12 -20.66 18.47 3.41
N GLY A 13 -21.46 17.42 3.59
CA GLY A 13 -20.96 16.04 3.53
C GLY A 13 -20.36 15.67 2.17
N MET A 14 -20.96 16.17 1.09
CA MET A 14 -20.53 15.87 -0.29
C MET A 14 -19.17 16.50 -0.66
N ILE A 15 -18.82 17.67 -0.09
CA ILE A 15 -17.53 18.32 -0.33
C ILE A 15 -16.37 17.52 0.29
N GLY A 16 -16.58 16.90 1.46
CA GLY A 16 -15.55 16.08 2.12
C GLY A 16 -15.12 14.85 1.32
N TYR A 17 -16.02 14.25 0.54
CA TYR A 17 -15.72 13.12 -0.35
C TYR A 17 -14.79 13.47 -1.51
N LEU A 18 -14.73 14.75 -1.92
CA LEU A 18 -13.90 15.18 -3.04
C LEU A 18 -12.41 15.31 -2.65
N PHE A 19 -12.10 15.32 -1.36
CA PHE A 19 -10.72 15.36 -0.86
C PHE A 19 -10.19 13.94 -0.58
N GLN A 20 -10.07 13.12 -1.63
CA GLN A 20 -9.21 11.93 -1.54
C GLN A 20 -7.75 12.38 -1.69
N GLY A 21 -7.02 12.35 -0.57
CA GLY A 21 -5.59 12.67 -0.54
C GLY A 21 -4.79 11.60 -1.26
N SER A 22 -3.87 12.02 -2.13
CA SER A 22 -2.86 11.12 -2.71
C SER A 22 -1.60 11.16 -1.86
N LEU A 23 -1.04 9.98 -1.56
CA LEU A 23 0.19 9.85 -0.79
C LEU A 23 1.40 9.83 -1.72
N TYR A 24 2.30 10.79 -1.56
CA TYR A 24 3.53 10.90 -2.34
C TYR A 24 4.75 10.95 -1.40
N GLY A 25 5.85 10.36 -1.85
CA GLY A 25 7.13 10.40 -1.15
C GLY A 25 8.06 9.27 -1.56
N GLU A 26 9.22 9.22 -0.91
CA GLU A 26 10.15 8.10 -1.08
C GLU A 26 9.57 6.83 -0.45
N ALA A 27 9.49 5.76 -1.25
CA ALA A 27 8.98 4.48 -0.82
C ALA A 27 10.11 3.60 -0.25
N LYS A 28 9.93 3.12 0.98
CA LYS A 28 10.81 2.16 1.64
C LYS A 28 10.07 0.84 1.86
N ILE A 29 10.56 -0.22 1.22
CA ILE A 29 9.97 -1.56 1.32
C ILE A 29 10.60 -2.29 2.53
N THR A 30 9.80 -2.67 3.53
CA THR A 30 10.30 -3.40 4.70
C THR A 30 10.15 -4.90 4.58
N ASP A 31 9.04 -5.36 4.00
CA ASP A 31 8.64 -6.76 3.85
C ASP A 31 8.02 -7.01 2.47
N GLY A 32 7.60 -8.24 2.18
CA GLY A 32 7.04 -8.61 0.86
C GLY A 32 5.70 -7.93 0.53
N ASP A 33 5.01 -7.37 1.52
CA ASP A 33 3.70 -6.73 1.40
C ASP A 33 3.65 -5.33 2.04
N THR A 34 4.76 -4.84 2.60
CA THR A 34 4.75 -3.64 3.44
C THR A 34 5.64 -2.55 2.86
N ILE A 35 5.02 -1.39 2.63
CA ILE A 35 5.63 -0.18 2.06
C ILE A 35 5.49 0.97 3.07
N ILE A 36 6.56 1.71 3.31
CA ILE A 36 6.56 2.91 4.14
C ILE A 36 6.80 4.13 3.25
N ILE A 37 5.95 5.15 3.36
CA ILE A 37 6.11 6.44 2.69
C ILE A 37 5.99 7.54 3.77
N GLY A 38 7.09 8.24 4.06
CA GLY A 38 7.13 9.18 5.18
C GLY A 38 6.81 8.48 6.52
N SER A 39 5.77 8.94 7.22
CA SER A 39 5.27 8.32 8.46
C SER A 39 4.17 7.28 8.24
N GLN A 40 3.73 7.08 7.00
CA GLN A 40 2.61 6.18 6.67
C GLN A 40 3.14 4.78 6.37
N LYS A 41 2.54 3.79 7.02
CA LYS A 41 2.77 2.37 6.76
C LYS A 41 1.61 1.82 5.95
N ILE A 42 1.90 1.33 4.75
CA ILE A 42 0.95 0.75 3.82
C ILE A 42 1.20 -0.75 3.80
N ARG A 43 0.12 -1.53 3.97
CA ARG A 43 0.15 -2.98 3.81
C ARG A 43 -0.69 -3.35 2.59
N LEU A 44 -0.11 -4.11 1.68
CA LEU A 44 -0.82 -4.68 0.54
C LEU A 44 -1.78 -5.75 1.08
N TYR A 45 -3.06 -5.38 1.17
CA TYR A 45 -4.10 -6.30 1.59
C TYR A 45 -4.20 -7.45 0.58
N GLU A 46 -4.57 -8.64 1.06
CA GLU A 46 -4.74 -9.88 0.27
C GLU A 46 -3.47 -10.59 -0.22
N ILE A 47 -2.30 -9.97 -0.09
CA ILE A 47 -1.01 -10.64 -0.35
C ILE A 47 -0.38 -10.99 1.00
N ASP A 48 -0.71 -12.17 1.54
CA ASP A 48 0.00 -12.68 2.72
C ASP A 48 1.42 -13.07 2.30
N THR A 49 2.38 -12.20 2.60
CA THR A 49 3.78 -12.48 2.27
C THR A 49 4.52 -13.10 3.43
N LEU A 50 5.47 -13.97 3.06
CA LEU A 50 6.42 -14.55 3.99
C LEU A 50 7.20 -13.40 4.65
N GLU A 51 7.16 -13.37 5.99
CA GLU A 51 7.92 -12.40 6.78
C GLU A 51 9.39 -12.38 6.34
N LYS A 52 10.02 -11.21 6.28
CA LYS A 52 11.40 -11.05 5.76
C LYS A 52 12.42 -12.01 6.38
N LYS A 53 12.24 -12.38 7.65
CA LYS A 53 13.13 -13.28 8.39
C LYS A 53 12.83 -14.77 8.18
N GLN A 54 11.76 -15.11 7.48
CA GLN A 54 11.35 -16.48 7.25
C GLN A 54 12.27 -17.18 6.25
N LYS A 55 12.62 -18.43 6.58
CA LYS A 55 13.37 -19.34 5.71
C LYS A 55 12.43 -20.44 5.24
N CYS A 56 12.33 -20.64 3.94
CA CYS A 56 11.55 -21.72 3.33
C CYS A 56 12.45 -22.91 3.03
N LYS A 57 11.84 -24.06 2.74
CA LYS A 57 12.54 -25.25 2.27
C LYS A 57 12.11 -25.57 0.84
N THR A 58 13.05 -25.93 -0.02
CA THR A 58 12.72 -26.49 -1.34
C THR A 58 12.16 -27.91 -1.18
N LYS A 59 11.62 -28.49 -2.27
CA LYS A 59 11.17 -29.89 -2.29
C LYS A 59 12.29 -30.87 -1.91
N GLN A 60 13.54 -30.50 -2.17
CA GLN A 60 14.75 -31.28 -1.79
C GLN A 60 15.26 -30.94 -0.37
N GLY A 61 14.50 -30.18 0.43
CA GLY A 61 14.83 -29.85 1.81
C GLY A 61 15.85 -28.70 1.99
N ARG A 62 16.32 -28.08 0.91
CA ARG A 62 17.30 -26.97 0.99
C ARG A 62 16.63 -25.72 1.56
N LYS A 63 17.22 -25.14 2.61
CA LYS A 63 16.74 -23.87 3.18
C LYS A 63 17.13 -22.69 2.28
N TRP A 64 16.21 -21.76 2.08
CA TRP A 64 16.45 -20.52 1.31
C TRP A 64 15.69 -19.33 1.92
N GLN A 65 16.16 -18.11 1.67
CA GLN A 65 15.65 -16.87 2.27
C GLN A 65 14.48 -16.29 1.48
N CYS A 66 13.41 -17.08 1.35
CA CYS A 66 12.20 -16.71 0.60
C CYS A 66 11.60 -15.34 1.00
N GLY A 67 11.65 -14.95 2.28
CA GLY A 67 11.17 -13.64 2.72
C GLY A 67 12.02 -12.47 2.19
N ILE A 68 13.33 -12.67 2.02
CA ILE A 68 14.22 -11.66 1.41
C ILE A 68 13.92 -11.57 -0.09
N GLU A 69 13.78 -12.71 -0.77
CA GLU A 69 13.47 -12.73 -2.20
C GLU A 69 12.12 -12.09 -2.51
N ALA A 70 11.09 -12.32 -1.69
CA ALA A 70 9.78 -11.67 -1.82
C ALA A 70 9.89 -10.14 -1.69
N LYS A 71 10.62 -9.66 -0.68
CA LYS A 71 10.89 -8.22 -0.48
C LYS A 71 11.68 -7.62 -1.65
N ASP A 72 12.72 -8.31 -2.14
CA ASP A 72 13.53 -7.83 -3.27
C ASP A 72 12.74 -7.84 -4.59
N TYR A 73 11.80 -8.77 -4.76
CA TYR A 73 10.88 -8.80 -5.89
C TYR A 73 9.94 -7.59 -5.88
N LEU A 74 9.35 -7.26 -4.72
CA LEU A 74 8.50 -6.06 -4.59
C LEU A 74 9.29 -4.77 -4.89
N ILE A 75 10.54 -4.67 -4.44
CA ILE A 75 11.43 -3.54 -4.78
C ILE A 75 11.58 -3.40 -6.30
N LYS A 76 11.88 -4.50 -7.00
CA LYS A 76 12.03 -4.49 -8.47
C LYS A 76 10.75 -4.06 -9.17
N LEU A 77 9.59 -4.55 -8.72
CA LEU A 77 8.30 -4.17 -9.30
C LEU A 77 8.03 -2.67 -9.14
N ILE A 78 8.31 -2.10 -7.97
CA ILE A 78 8.11 -0.68 -7.71
C ILE A 78 9.09 0.17 -8.54
N ASP A 79 10.36 -0.22 -8.60
CA ASP A 79 11.38 0.52 -9.33
C ASP A 79 11.13 0.52 -10.85
N GLN A 80 10.70 -0.61 -11.41
CA GLN A 80 10.27 -0.71 -12.81
C GLN A 80 9.03 0.13 -13.13
N ASN A 81 8.13 0.29 -12.15
CA ASN A 81 6.88 1.03 -12.32
C ASN A 81 6.99 2.51 -11.92
N LYS A 82 8.15 2.96 -11.42
CA LYS A 82 8.42 4.34 -10.98
C LYS A 82 8.12 5.39 -12.06
N TYR A 83 8.16 5.00 -13.33
CA TYR A 83 7.88 5.87 -14.48
C TYR A 83 6.47 5.69 -15.08
N LYS A 84 5.72 4.66 -14.68
CA LYS A 84 4.46 4.27 -15.33
C LYS A 84 3.23 4.49 -14.46
N TYR A 85 3.39 4.48 -13.14
CA TYR A 85 2.31 4.76 -12.20
C TYR A 85 2.79 5.78 -11.17
N ASN A 86 2.16 6.95 -11.11
CA ASN A 86 2.04 7.64 -9.83
C ASN A 86 1.41 6.59 -8.91
N ILE A 87 2.18 6.05 -7.95
CA ILE A 87 1.73 4.99 -7.06
C ILE A 87 0.62 5.59 -6.20
N LEU A 88 -0.60 5.55 -6.76
CA LEU A 88 -1.83 6.01 -6.16
C LEU A 88 -2.29 4.85 -5.29
N ILE A 89 -1.72 4.78 -4.08
CA ILE A 89 -2.24 3.85 -3.08
C ILE A 89 -3.52 4.51 -2.57
N ILE A 90 -4.63 4.14 -3.22
CA ILE A 90 -5.97 4.44 -2.74
C ILE A 90 -6.10 3.68 -1.44
N GLN A 91 -6.14 4.42 -0.34
CA GLN A 91 -6.55 3.85 0.93
C GLN A 91 -8.05 3.59 0.81
N ILE A 92 -8.44 2.31 0.71
CA ILE A 92 -9.83 1.88 0.77
C ILE A 92 -10.36 2.15 2.18
#